data_AF-H2ZCH7-F1
#
_entry.id   AF-H2ZCH7-F1
#
_cell.length_a   1.000
_cell.length_b   1.000
_cell.length_c   1.000
_cell.angle_alpha   90.00
_cell.angle_beta   90.00
_cell.angle_gamma   90.00
#
_symmetry.space_group_name_H-M   'P 1'
#
loop_
_entity.id
_entity.type
_entity.pdbx_description
1 polymer ?
#
loop_
_entity_poly.entity_id
_entity_poly.type
_entity_poly.pdbx_seq_one_letter_code
_entity_poly.pdbx_strand_id
1 'polypeptide(L)'
;MFNASSAIPRKYRILRILNTMLVCSIWHGIKPGYYISFLSVPFITMCEEICERNIRSRLQSESARRIYDVFNWITFKMYCFSFLFGGFMLLQLDAVLRLYKSIYFYGYLFPITMVVVSYLFKKIVPKEKTK
;
A
#
# COMPACT_ATOMS: atom_id res chain seq x y z
N MET A 1 13.17 -18.75 10.84
CA MET A 1 13.65 -17.36 10.79
C MET A 1 14.44 -17.14 9.49
N PHE A 2 13.80 -17.22 8.33
CA PHE A 2 14.42 -16.82 7.06
C PHE A 2 14.07 -15.36 6.80
N ASN A 3 14.87 -14.43 7.31
CA ASN A 3 14.74 -13.02 6.95
C ASN A 3 15.34 -12.77 5.54
N ALA A 4 14.79 -13.42 4.52
CA ALA A 4 15.18 -13.22 3.12
C ALA A 4 14.80 -11.81 2.60
N SER A 5 14.09 -11.02 3.41
CA SER A 5 13.64 -9.67 3.08
C SER A 5 14.74 -8.60 3.12
N SER A 6 15.87 -8.88 3.78
CA SER A 6 16.96 -7.92 3.97
C SER A 6 17.99 -7.88 2.84
N ALA A 7 18.03 -8.89 1.96
CA ALA A 7 19.09 -9.02 0.94
C ALA A 7 18.78 -8.34 -0.41
N ILE A 8 17.49 -8.11 -0.74
CA ILE A 8 17.10 -7.57 -2.04
C ILE A 8 16.92 -6.05 -1.97
N PRO A 9 17.61 -5.25 -2.80
CA PRO A 9 17.41 -3.81 -2.84
C PRO A 9 15.97 -3.46 -3.22
N ARG A 10 15.39 -2.46 -2.56
CA ARG A 10 13.96 -2.08 -2.67
C ARG A 10 13.45 -1.92 -4.10
N LYS A 11 14.27 -1.34 -4.98
CA LYS A 11 14.02 -1.24 -6.44
C LYS A 11 13.50 -2.56 -7.02
N TYR A 12 14.19 -3.66 -6.70
CA TYR A 12 13.88 -4.98 -7.23
C TYR A 12 12.66 -5.59 -6.54
N ARG A 13 12.35 -5.22 -5.28
CA ARG A 13 11.13 -5.68 -4.61
C ARG A 13 9.87 -5.12 -5.28
N ILE A 14 9.83 -3.81 -5.53
CA ILE A 14 8.69 -3.16 -6.18
C ILE A 14 8.53 -3.69 -7.60
N LEU A 15 9.65 -3.83 -8.34
CA LEU A 15 9.62 -4.41 -9.69
C LEU A 15 9.08 -5.84 -9.71
N ARG A 16 9.44 -6.67 -8.73
CA ARG A 16 8.87 -8.03 -8.62
C ARG A 16 7.36 -8.00 -8.38
N ILE A 17 6.88 -7.18 -7.44
CA ILE A 17 5.44 -7.10 -7.14
C ILE A 17 4.69 -6.58 -8.38
N LEU A 18 5.22 -5.55 -9.06
CA LEU A 18 4.66 -5.04 -10.31
C LEU A 18 4.56 -6.15 -11.37
N ASN A 19 5.64 -6.91 -11.60
CA ASN A 19 5.64 -7.98 -12.58
C ASN A 19 4.66 -9.10 -12.21
N THR A 20 4.62 -9.52 -10.94
CA THR A 20 3.66 -10.53 -10.47
C THR A 20 2.22 -10.05 -10.68
N MET A 21 1.90 -8.83 -10.28
CA MET A 21 0.56 -8.27 -10.41
C MET A 21 0.16 -8.03 -11.88
N LEU A 22 1.13 -7.68 -12.74
CA LEU A 22 0.91 -7.59 -14.18
C LEU A 22 0.53 -8.96 -14.76
N VAL A 23 1.29 -10.01 -14.43
CA VAL A 23 0.98 -11.38 -14.87
C VAL A 23 -0.39 -11.82 -14.34
N CYS A 24 -0.72 -11.50 -13.08
CA CYS A 24 -2.04 -11.74 -12.51
C CYS A 24 -3.15 -11.03 -13.31
N SER A 25 -2.95 -9.76 -13.68
CA SER A 25 -3.94 -9.02 -14.47
C SER A 25 -4.17 -9.65 -15.85
N ILE A 26 -3.10 -10.11 -16.51
CA ILE A 26 -3.18 -10.76 -17.83
C ILE A 26 -3.89 -12.12 -17.70
N TRP A 27 -3.63 -12.87 -16.63
CA TRP A 27 -4.27 -14.16 -16.36
C TRP A 27 -5.80 -14.05 -16.27
N HIS A 28 -6.32 -12.96 -15.69
CA HIS A 28 -7.77 -12.73 -15.59
C HIS A 28 -8.42 -12.21 -16.88
N GLY A 29 -7.62 -11.84 -17.89
CA GLY A 29 -8.07 -11.47 -19.22
C GLY A 29 -7.82 -10.01 -19.59
N ILE A 30 -8.05 -9.68 -20.87
CA ILE A 30 -7.76 -8.35 -21.43
C ILE A 30 -8.96 -7.42 -21.18
N LYS A 31 -9.23 -7.11 -19.91
CA LYS A 31 -10.24 -6.12 -19.53
C LYS A 31 -9.63 -5.00 -18.69
N PRO A 32 -9.96 -3.74 -18.97
CA PRO A 32 -9.32 -2.58 -18.36
C PRO A 32 -9.46 -2.53 -16.83
N GLY A 33 -10.56 -3.04 -16.27
CA GLY A 33 -10.78 -3.08 -14.81
C GLY A 33 -9.76 -3.96 -14.06
N TYR A 34 -9.28 -5.04 -14.69
CA TYR A 34 -8.26 -5.91 -14.09
C TYR A 34 -6.92 -5.19 -13.99
N TYR A 35 -6.46 -4.56 -15.08
CA TYR A 35 -5.19 -3.82 -15.07
C TYR A 35 -5.17 -2.73 -13.99
N ILE A 36 -6.23 -1.93 -13.88
CA ILE A 36 -6.31 -0.85 -12.89
C ILE A 36 -6.20 -1.40 -11.47
N SER A 37 -6.97 -2.44 -11.15
CA SER A 37 -7.03 -3.00 -9.79
C SER A 37 -5.71 -3.66 -9.39
N PHE A 38 -5.12 -4.47 -10.28
CA PHE A 38 -3.87 -5.18 -10.01
C PHE A 38 -2.66 -4.24 -10.00
N LEU A 39 -2.56 -3.27 -10.92
CA LEU A 39 -1.45 -2.31 -10.93
C LEU A 39 -1.51 -1.32 -9.77
N SER A 40 -2.68 -1.15 -9.14
CA SER A 40 -2.82 -0.32 -7.96
C SER A 40 -2.33 -1.01 -6.68
N VAL A 41 -2.30 -2.35 -6.63
CA VAL A 41 -1.74 -3.11 -5.50
C VAL A 41 -0.29 -2.69 -5.16
N PRO A 42 0.68 -2.71 -6.09
CA PRO A 42 2.06 -2.31 -5.78
C PRO A 42 2.18 -0.85 -5.35
N PHE A 43 1.29 0.03 -5.82
CA PHE A 43 1.22 1.42 -5.37
C PHE A 43 0.83 1.51 -3.89
N ILE A 44 -0.24 0.83 -3.48
CA ILE A 44 -0.69 0.78 -2.08
C ILE A 44 0.37 0.16 -1.18
N THR A 45 0.98 -0.95 -1.61
CA THR A 45 2.07 -1.60 -0.87
C THR A 45 3.28 -0.67 -0.71
N MET A 46 3.62 0.12 -1.74
CA MET A 46 4.71 1.09 -1.63
C MET A 46 4.43 2.16 -0.57
N CYS A 47 3.19 2.66 -0.49
CA CYS A 47 2.76 3.60 0.54
C CYS A 47 2.85 2.99 1.93
N GLU A 48 2.34 1.76 2.12
CA GLU A 48 2.42 1.03 3.39
C GLU A 48 3.87 0.90 3.87
N GLU A 49 4.79 0.48 2.99
CA GLU A 49 6.20 0.35 3.36
C GLU A 49 6.89 1.69 3.68
N ILE A 50 6.40 2.82 3.15
CA ILE A 50 6.90 4.14 3.52
C ILE A 50 6.43 4.48 4.93
N CYS A 51 5.16 4.24 5.23
CA CYS A 51 4.58 4.45 6.56
C CYS A 51 5.30 3.60 7.62
N GLU A 52 5.50 2.31 7.36
CA GLU A 52 6.20 1.42 8.29
C GLU A 52 7.64 1.90 8.59
N ARG A 53 8.40 2.34 7.58
CA ARG A 53 9.78 2.80 7.81
C ARG A 53 9.85 4.16 8.48
N ASN A 54 8.85 5.00 8.30
CA ASN A 54 8.86 6.35 8.86
C ASN A 54 8.30 6.36 10.28
N ILE A 55 7.24 5.60 10.55
CA ILE A 55 6.54 5.56 11.83
C ILE A 55 7.04 4.37 12.64
N ARG A 56 6.77 3.12 12.20
CA ARG A 56 7.05 1.89 12.96
C ARG A 56 8.51 1.79 13.43
N SER A 57 9.47 2.19 12.60
CA SER A 57 10.91 2.11 12.97
C SER A 57 11.33 3.10 14.06
N ARG A 58 10.47 4.06 14.43
CA ARG A 58 10.74 5.10 15.43
C ARG A 58 9.98 4.88 16.73
N LEU A 59 9.00 3.97 16.73
CA LEU A 59 8.28 3.59 17.94
C LEU A 59 9.18 2.66 18.77
N GLN A 60 9.58 3.10 19.96
CA GLN A 60 10.40 2.32 20.89
C GLN A 60 9.56 1.36 21.76
N SER A 61 8.31 1.72 22.05
CA SER A 61 7.42 0.88 22.85
C SER A 61 6.77 -0.23 22.01
N GLU A 62 6.85 -1.48 22.50
CA GLU A 62 6.20 -2.64 21.89
C GLU A 62 4.67 -2.51 21.82
N SER A 63 4.04 -1.91 22.84
CA SER A 63 2.58 -1.69 22.82
C SER A 63 2.18 -0.71 21.72
N ALA A 64 2.95 0.38 21.56
CA ALA A 64 2.72 1.36 20.50
C ALA A 64 2.96 0.76 19.11
N ARG A 65 3.98 -0.09 18.94
CA ARG A 65 4.23 -0.83 17.69
C ARG A 65 3.06 -1.75 17.32
N ARG A 66 2.50 -2.48 18.28
CA ARG A 66 1.33 -3.35 18.04
C ARG A 66 0.09 -2.56 17.65
N ILE A 67 -0.18 -1.45 18.32
CA ILE A 67 -1.31 -0.56 17.99
C ILE A 67 -1.14 -0.03 16.56
N TYR A 68 0.07 0.42 16.21
CA TYR A 68 0.37 0.85 14.85
C TYR A 68 0.20 -0.29 13.84
N ASP A 69 0.68 -1.50 14.13
CA ASP A 69 0.58 -2.66 13.22
C ASP A 69 -0.89 -3.03 12.96
N VAL A 70 -1.75 -2.98 13.98
CA VAL A 70 -3.21 -3.18 13.83
C VAL A 70 -3.83 -2.06 13.00
N PHE A 71 -3.52 -0.80 13.30
CA PHE A 71 -4.05 0.35 12.54
C PHE A 71 -3.63 0.29 11.07
N ASN A 72 -2.36 -0.01 10.81
CA ASN A 72 -1.80 -0.18 9.47
C ASN A 72 -2.45 -1.36 8.74
N TRP A 73 -2.71 -2.47 9.44
CA TRP A 73 -3.42 -3.63 8.88
C TRP A 73 -4.86 -3.28 8.49
N ILE A 74 -5.64 -2.65 9.37
CA ILE A 74 -7.03 -2.23 9.06
C ILE A 74 -7.03 -1.25 7.89
N THR A 75 -6.14 -0.28 7.91
CA THR A 75 -6.05 0.76 6.88
C THR A 75 -5.69 0.19 5.51
N PHE A 76 -4.51 -0.44 5.40
CA PHE A 76 -3.99 -0.83 4.10
C PHE A 76 -4.63 -2.14 3.64
N LYS A 77 -4.67 -3.16 4.49
CA LYS A 77 -5.08 -4.51 4.09
C LYS A 77 -6.59 -4.73 4.10
N MET A 78 -7.34 -4.04 4.97
CA MET A 78 -8.81 -4.12 4.90
C MET A 78 -9.38 -3.04 3.97
N TYR A 79 -9.16 -1.76 4.27
CA TYR A 79 -9.82 -0.69 3.53
C TYR A 79 -9.32 -0.55 2.08
N CYS A 80 -8.00 -0.39 1.88
CA CYS A 80 -7.48 -0.13 0.53
C CYS A 80 -7.66 -1.35 -0.40
N PHE A 81 -7.43 -2.57 0.08
CA PHE A 81 -7.64 -3.78 -0.74
C PHE A 81 -9.12 -4.02 -1.05
N SER A 82 -10.05 -3.74 -0.13
CA SER A 82 -11.49 -3.83 -0.42
C SER A 82 -11.92 -2.86 -1.53
N PHE A 83 -11.33 -1.66 -1.55
CA PHE A 83 -11.53 -0.70 -2.62
C PHE A 83 -10.99 -1.21 -3.97
N LEU A 84 -9.78 -1.80 -3.99
CA LEU A 84 -9.22 -2.39 -5.21
C LEU A 84 -10.07 -3.56 -5.71
N PHE A 85 -10.59 -4.38 -4.80
CA PHE A 85 -11.49 -5.48 -5.12
C PHE A 85 -12.81 -5.01 -5.75
N GLY A 86 -13.34 -3.87 -5.29
CA GLY A 86 -14.48 -3.21 -5.93
C GLY A 86 -14.20 -2.86 -7.40
N GLY A 87 -12.99 -2.39 -7.72
CA GLY A 87 -12.56 -2.16 -9.11
C GLY A 87 -12.43 -3.46 -9.92
N PHE A 88 -11.95 -4.53 -9.29
CA PHE A 88 -11.76 -5.83 -9.94
C PHE A 88 -13.09 -6.48 -10.35
N MET A 89 -14.13 -6.32 -9.53
CA MET A 89 -15.48 -6.84 -9.83
C MET A 89 -16.14 -6.13 -11.00
N LEU A 90 -15.76 -4.89 -11.29
CA LEU A 90 -16.29 -4.11 -12.40
C LEU A 90 -15.39 -4.27 -13.63
N LEU A 91 -15.84 -5.08 -14.59
CA LEU A 91 -15.04 -5.43 -15.77
C LEU A 91 -14.89 -4.26 -16.78
N GLN A 92 -15.85 -3.32 -16.80
CA GLN A 92 -15.85 -2.17 -17.72
C GLN A 92 -15.16 -0.95 -17.10
N LEU A 93 -14.29 -0.30 -17.88
CA LEU A 93 -13.54 0.89 -17.44
C LEU A 93 -14.45 2.01 -16.95
N ASP A 94 -15.52 2.32 -17.69
CA ASP A 94 -16.42 3.40 -17.35
C ASP A 94 -17.17 3.14 -16.04
N ALA A 95 -17.49 1.87 -15.76
CA ALA A 95 -18.14 1.49 -14.53
C ALA A 95 -17.18 1.62 -13.33
N VAL A 96 -15.93 1.20 -13.49
CA VAL A 96 -14.87 1.38 -12.47
C VAL A 96 -14.64 2.86 -12.18
N LEU A 97 -14.50 3.69 -13.22
CA LEU A 97 -14.27 5.12 -13.07
C LEU A 97 -15.47 5.83 -12.42
N ARG A 98 -16.71 5.45 -12.77
CA ARG A 98 -17.91 5.98 -12.10
C ARG A 98 -17.95 5.59 -10.62
N LEU A 99 -17.63 4.33 -10.29
CA LEU A 99 -17.55 3.86 -8.91
C LEU A 99 -16.50 4.67 -8.14
N TYR A 100 -15.28 4.78 -8.69
CA TYR A 100 -14.18 5.51 -8.06
C TYR A 100 -14.48 7.00 -7.91
N LYS A 101 -15.14 7.60 -8.89
CA LYS A 101 -15.61 8.98 -8.81
C LYS A 101 -16.69 9.16 -7.74
N SER A 102 -17.63 8.22 -7.63
CA SER A 102 -18.70 8.25 -6.61
C SER A 102 -18.17 8.19 -5.19
N ILE A 103 -17.03 7.53 -4.99
CA ILE A 103 -16.32 7.46 -3.71
C ILE A 103 -15.10 8.39 -3.67
N TYR A 104 -15.09 9.44 -4.50
CA TYR A 104 -14.08 10.51 -4.52
C TYR A 104 -12.62 10.04 -4.54
N PHE A 105 -12.35 8.87 -5.13
CA PHE A 105 -11.02 8.25 -5.14
C PHE A 105 -10.41 8.06 -3.74
N TYR A 106 -11.24 7.92 -2.69
CA TYR A 106 -10.77 7.78 -1.30
C TYR A 106 -9.75 6.64 -1.11
N GLY A 107 -9.87 5.55 -1.87
CA GLY A 107 -8.91 4.44 -1.83
C GLY A 107 -7.49 4.79 -2.26
N TYR A 108 -7.30 5.85 -3.06
CA TYR A 108 -5.99 6.38 -3.42
C TYR A 108 -5.58 7.57 -2.56
N LEU A 109 -6.55 8.40 -2.15
CA LEU A 109 -6.26 9.60 -1.35
C LEU A 109 -5.79 9.23 0.06
N PHE A 110 -6.45 8.26 0.70
CA PHE A 110 -6.11 7.83 2.07
C PHE A 110 -4.67 7.32 2.24
N PRO A 111 -4.13 6.40 1.41
CA PRO A 111 -2.74 5.96 1.55
C PRO A 111 -1.75 7.10 1.27
N ILE A 112 -2.09 8.05 0.40
CA ILE A 112 -1.26 9.25 0.14
C ILE A 112 -1.22 10.14 1.38
N THR A 113 -2.36 10.43 2.02
CA THR A 113 -2.37 11.24 3.24
C THR A 113 -1.60 10.57 4.37
N MET A 114 -1.70 9.25 4.52
CA MET A 114 -0.89 8.49 5.48
C MET A 114 0.62 8.63 5.22
N VAL A 115 1.04 8.58 3.95
CA VAL A 115 2.45 8.82 3.59
C VAL A 115 2.90 10.23 3.98
N VAL A 116 2.08 11.25 3.72
CA VAL A 116 2.36 12.64 4.12
C VAL A 116 2.49 12.75 5.64
N VAL A 117 1.54 12.20 6.39
CA VAL A 117 1.57 12.15 7.86
C VAL A 117 2.83 11.44 8.35
N SER A 118 3.24 10.37 7.69
CA SER A 118 4.45 9.63 8.01
C SER A 118 5.72 10.48 7.85
N TYR A 119 5.78 11.33 6.82
CA TYR A 119 6.90 12.27 6.65
C TYR A 119 6.89 13.38 7.70
N LEU A 120 5.71 13.86 8.10
CA LEU A 120 5.58 14.82 9.21
C LEU A 120 6.05 14.18 10.53
N PHE A 121 5.63 12.96 10.81
CA PHE A 121 6.06 12.21 11.99
C PHE A 121 7.58 11.99 12.01
N LYS A 122 8.17 11.64 10.85
CA LYS A 122 9.62 11.53 10.67
C LYS A 122 10.35 12.83 11.01
N LYS A 123 9.75 13.98 10.71
CA LYS A 123 10.32 15.32 10.99
C LYS A 123 10.22 15.66 12.48
N ILE A 124 9.10 15.31 13.14
CA ILE A 124 8.85 15.62 14.55
C ILE A 124 9.67 14.74 15.48
N VAL A 125 9.75 13.44 15.17
CA VAL A 125 10.47 12.45 15.98
C VAL A 125 11.75 12.07 15.25
N PRO A 126 12.88 12.77 15.43
CA PRO A 126 14.15 12.39 14.82
C PRO A 126 14.61 11.02 15.32
N LYS A 127 15.40 10.31 14.51
CA LYS A 127 15.85 8.96 14.88
C LYS A 127 16.91 9.18 15.94
N GLU A 128 16.72 8.64 17.13
CA GLU A 128 17.72 8.71 18.18
C GLU A 128 19.03 8.14 17.61
N LYS A 129 20.10 8.94 17.64
CA LYS A 129 21.42 8.51 17.17
C LYS A 129 21.90 7.48 18.18
N THR A 130 21.84 6.20 17.82
CA THR A 130 22.52 5.13 18.56
C THR A 130 24.00 5.51 18.63
N LYS A 131 24.46 5.88 19.83
CA LYS A 131 25.87 6.06 20.16
C LYS A 131 26.58 4.71 20.17
#